data_AF-A0A8T4TCZ0-F1
#
_entry.id   AF-A0A8T4TCZ0-F1
#
_cell.length_a   1.000
_cell.length_b   1.000
_cell.length_c   1.000
_cell.angle_alpha   90.00
_cell.angle_beta   90.00
_cell.angle_gamma   90.00
#
_symmetry.space_group_name_H-M   'P 1'
#
loop_
_entity.id
_entity.type
_entity.pdbx_description
1 polymer ?
#
loop_
_entity_poly.entity_id
_entity_poly.type
_entity_poly.pdbx_seq_one_letter_code
_entity_poly.pdbx_strand_id
1 'polypeptide(L)'
;MSAKIIDSLDIAIFKQIIEDYKSKLSVSAHALDHLSIAQRKILNEDSLKKIVLSEEPRGIGIQKNGRYAVYYRRTDGFLKIILEKKEQRLEVITFINADSMPTLGKLR
;
A
#
# COMPACT_ATOMS: atom_id res chain seq x y z
N MET A 1 -5.42 14.46 -0.58
CA MET A 1 -5.27 14.28 0.88
C MET A 1 -5.33 12.79 1.22
N SER A 2 -4.40 12.28 2.03
CA SER A 2 -4.46 10.88 2.51
C SER A 2 -5.45 10.77 3.66
N ALA A 3 -6.40 9.84 3.59
CA ALA A 3 -7.40 9.65 4.66
C ALA A 3 -6.75 9.27 6.00
N LYS A 4 -7.35 9.70 7.11
CA LYS A 4 -6.91 9.40 8.47
C LYS A 4 -6.91 7.88 8.70
N ILE A 5 -5.81 7.38 9.28
CA ILE A 5 -5.72 6.01 9.76
C ILE A 5 -6.46 5.92 11.10
N ILE A 6 -7.34 4.95 11.21
CA ILE A 6 -8.22 4.74 12.37
C ILE A 6 -7.88 3.46 13.13
N ASP A 7 -7.17 2.52 12.50
CA ASP A 7 -6.80 1.23 13.09
C ASP A 7 -5.51 0.67 12.44
N SER A 8 -5.00 -0.43 12.96
CA SER A 8 -3.86 -1.18 12.43
C SER A 8 -4.28 -2.60 12.03
N LEU A 9 -3.59 -3.15 11.03
CA LEU A 9 -3.77 -4.53 10.61
C LEU A 9 -2.49 -5.32 10.90
N ASP A 10 -2.64 -6.50 11.49
CA ASP A 10 -1.53 -7.41 11.71
C ASP A 10 -0.90 -7.87 10.38
N ILE A 11 0.43 -8.02 10.38
CA ILE A 11 1.19 -8.37 9.18
C ILE A 11 0.82 -9.77 8.67
N ALA A 12 0.54 -10.74 9.54
CA ALA A 12 0.15 -12.08 9.12
C ALA A 12 -1.23 -12.08 8.44
N ILE A 13 -2.19 -11.33 9.00
CA ILE A 13 -3.51 -11.15 8.37
C ILE A 13 -3.35 -10.48 7.01
N PHE A 14 -2.51 -9.45 6.92
CA PHE A 14 -2.23 -8.80 5.66
C PHE A 14 -1.60 -9.76 4.63
N LYS A 15 -0.62 -10.58 5.03
CA LYS A 15 0.00 -11.60 4.16
C LYS A 15 -1.05 -12.59 3.63
N GLN A 16 -2.01 -13.02 4.45
CA GLN A 16 -3.11 -13.87 4.00
C GLN A 16 -3.97 -13.19 2.94
N ILE A 17 -4.35 -11.92 3.16
CA ILE A 17 -5.11 -11.15 2.15
C ILE A 17 -4.31 -11.04 0.85
N ILE A 18 -3.00 -10.82 0.93
CA ILE A 18 -2.16 -10.73 -0.27
C ILE A 18 -2.13 -12.05 -1.03
N GLU A 19 -2.02 -13.18 -0.34
CA GLU A 19 -2.02 -14.50 -0.98
C GLU A 19 -3.37 -14.80 -1.65
N ASP A 20 -4.49 -14.54 -0.95
CA ASP A 20 -5.85 -14.76 -1.45
C ASP A 20 -6.15 -13.96 -2.74
N TYR A 21 -5.53 -12.78 -2.88
CA TYR A 21 -5.77 -11.85 -3.99
C TYR A 21 -4.57 -11.69 -4.94
N LYS A 22 -3.51 -12.47 -4.80
CA LYS A 22 -2.25 -12.32 -5.55
C LYS A 22 -2.44 -12.30 -7.06
N SER A 23 -3.25 -13.22 -7.60
CA SER A 23 -3.57 -13.31 -9.02
C SER A 23 -4.54 -12.23 -9.51
N LYS A 24 -5.16 -11.50 -8.58
CA LYS A 24 -6.17 -10.46 -8.82
C LYS A 24 -5.70 -9.10 -8.30
N LEU A 25 -4.38 -8.90 -8.13
CA LEU A 25 -3.81 -7.62 -7.78
C LEU A 25 -3.71 -6.74 -9.03
N SER A 26 -4.36 -5.58 -9.00
CA SER A 26 -4.32 -4.58 -10.08
C SER A 26 -3.78 -3.25 -9.58
N VAL A 27 -3.33 -2.40 -10.50
CA VAL A 27 -2.97 -1.01 -10.21
C VAL A 27 -3.98 -0.11 -10.91
N SER A 28 -4.57 0.83 -10.16
CA SER A 28 -5.50 1.80 -10.72
C SER A 28 -4.77 2.73 -11.69
N ALA A 29 -5.42 3.13 -12.79
CA ALA A 29 -4.88 4.13 -13.71
C ALA A 29 -4.47 5.41 -12.96
N HIS A 30 -5.29 5.83 -11.99
CA HIS A 30 -5.04 7.00 -11.16
C HIS A 30 -3.80 6.89 -10.27
N ALA A 31 -3.32 5.67 -9.96
CA ALA A 31 -2.12 5.49 -9.15
C ALA A 31 -0.87 6.03 -9.86
N LEU A 32 -0.88 6.06 -11.19
CA LEU A 32 0.25 6.45 -12.04
C LEU A 32 0.06 7.84 -12.69
N ASP A 33 -1.14 8.42 -12.60
CA ASP A 33 -1.49 9.70 -13.22
C ASP A 33 -0.66 10.88 -12.68
N HIS A 34 -0.29 10.84 -11.40
CA HIS A 34 0.44 11.91 -10.73
C HIS A 34 1.96 11.87 -10.96
N LEU A 35 2.47 10.85 -11.65
CA LEU A 35 3.91 10.62 -11.82
C LEU A 35 4.45 11.33 -13.06
N SER A 36 5.64 11.92 -12.92
CA SER A 36 6.42 12.34 -14.07
C SER A 36 6.89 11.11 -14.88
N ILE A 37 7.23 11.31 -16.15
CA ILE A 37 7.71 10.24 -17.05
C ILE A 37 8.94 9.52 -16.45
N ALA A 38 9.82 10.26 -15.76
CA ALA A 38 10.99 9.69 -15.08
C ALA A 38 10.60 8.79 -13.90
N GLN A 39 9.59 9.17 -13.12
CA GLN A 39 9.08 8.38 -12.01
C GLN A 39 8.34 7.12 -12.49
N ARG A 40 7.60 7.20 -13.61
CA ARG A 40 6.93 6.03 -14.23
C ARG A 40 7.91 4.97 -14.72
N LYS A 41 9.14 5.34 -15.08
CA LYS A 41 10.18 4.36 -15.47
C LYS A 41 10.65 3.50 -14.30
N ILE A 42 10.54 3.98 -13.06
CA ILE A 42 11.03 3.31 -11.85
C ILE A 42 9.87 2.64 -11.11
N LEU A 43 8.77 3.38 -10.93
CA LEU A 43 7.53 2.94 -10.29
C LEU A 43 6.44 2.83 -11.35
N ASN A 44 6.45 1.69 -12.04
CA ASN A 44 5.37 1.25 -12.93
C ASN A 44 4.47 0.22 -12.24
N GLU A 45 3.45 -0.26 -12.94
CA GLU A 45 2.50 -1.25 -12.45
C GLU A 45 3.20 -2.52 -11.92
N ASP A 46 4.14 -3.07 -12.68
CA ASP A 46 4.85 -4.30 -12.30
C ASP A 46 5.72 -4.09 -11.05
N SER A 47 6.41 -2.95 -10.94
CA SER A 47 7.18 -2.58 -9.75
C SER A 47 6.27 -2.51 -8.52
N LEU A 48 5.10 -1.86 -8.62
CA LEU A 48 4.16 -1.75 -7.50
C LEU A 48 3.61 -3.11 -7.08
N LYS A 49 3.22 -3.95 -8.04
CA LYS A 49 2.79 -5.33 -7.76
C LYS A 49 3.90 -6.11 -7.08
N LYS A 50 5.12 -6.05 -7.60
CA LYS A 50 6.28 -6.74 -7.02
C LYS A 50 6.54 -6.32 -5.58
N ILE A 51 6.50 -5.01 -5.30
CA ILE A 51 6.66 -4.49 -3.93
C ILE A 51 5.58 -5.10 -3.02
N VAL A 52 4.32 -5.01 -3.43
CA VAL A 52 3.18 -5.49 -2.63
C VAL A 52 3.22 -7.00 -2.37
N LEU A 53 3.66 -7.78 -3.36
CA LEU A 53 3.67 -9.25 -3.29
C LEU A 53 4.92 -9.84 -2.63
N SER A 54 6.05 -9.14 -2.69
CA SER A 54 7.37 -9.72 -2.35
C SER A 54 8.10 -9.01 -1.23
N GLU A 55 7.79 -7.75 -0.93
CA GLU A 55 8.45 -7.04 0.16
C GLU A 55 7.67 -7.20 1.47
N GLU A 56 8.40 -7.19 2.58
CA GLU A 56 7.79 -7.20 3.90
C GLU A 56 7.38 -5.79 4.33
N PRO A 57 6.09 -5.54 4.62
CA PRO A 57 5.66 -4.25 5.14
C PRO A 57 6.16 -4.05 6.58
N ARG A 58 6.50 -2.81 6.91
CA ARG A 58 6.82 -2.41 8.29
C ARG A 58 5.59 -2.11 9.15
N GLY A 59 4.47 -1.83 8.51
CA GLY A 59 3.20 -1.63 9.19
C GLY A 59 2.06 -1.43 8.21
N ILE A 60 0.85 -1.79 8.65
CA ILE A 60 -0.38 -1.62 7.88
C ILE A 60 -1.38 -0.87 8.74
N GLY A 61 -1.85 0.28 8.25
CA GLY A 61 -2.94 1.04 8.84
C GLY A 61 -4.23 0.86 8.06
N ILE A 62 -5.37 0.87 8.73
CA ILE A 62 -6.70 0.92 8.11
C ILE A 62 -7.17 2.37 8.12
N GLN A 63 -7.49 2.91 6.95
CA GLN A 63 -8.03 4.25 6.79
C GLN A 63 -9.54 4.26 7.08
N LYS A 64 -10.09 5.43 7.45
CA LYS A 64 -11.54 5.59 7.72
C LYS A 64 -12.46 5.12 6.58
N ASN A 65 -11.97 5.13 5.34
CA ASN A 65 -12.68 4.66 4.16
C ASN A 65 -12.46 3.16 3.86
N GLY A 66 -11.90 2.39 4.80
CA GLY A 66 -11.67 0.95 4.67
C GLY A 66 -10.43 0.57 3.84
N ARG A 67 -9.66 1.54 3.33
CA ARG A 67 -8.44 1.27 2.57
C ARG A 67 -7.27 0.92 3.49
N TYR A 68 -6.35 0.10 2.99
CA TYR A 68 -5.12 -0.22 3.68
C TYR A 68 -4.02 0.77 3.28
N ALA A 69 -3.39 1.37 4.27
CA ALA A 69 -2.17 2.15 4.14
C ALA A 69 -0.99 1.27 4.55
N VAL A 70 -0.26 0.74 3.57
CA VAL A 70 0.85 -0.20 3.79
C VAL A 70 2.17 0.55 3.65
N TYR A 71 3.05 0.39 4.64
CA TYR A 71 4.31 1.12 4.72
C TYR A 71 5.49 0.18 4.49
N TYR A 72 6.29 0.44 3.46
CA TYR A 72 7.51 -0.30 3.16
C TYR A 72 8.72 0.58 3.45
N ARG A 73 9.74 0.05 4.14
CA ARG A 73 10.94 0.84 4.47
C ARG A 73 11.73 1.15 3.20
N ARG A 74 12.22 2.38 3.10
CA ARG A 74 13.19 2.83 2.12
C ARG A 74 14.39 3.45 2.86
N THR A 75 15.45 3.82 2.13
CA THR A 75 16.64 4.46 2.73
C THR A 75 16.22 5.71 3.52
N ASP A 76 15.45 6.59 2.87
CA ASP A 76 15.08 7.91 3.42
C ASP A 76 13.60 7.99 3.80
N GLY A 77 13.11 7.01 4.57
CA GLY A 77 11.75 6.99 5.09
C GLY A 77 10.96 5.76 4.62
N PHE A 78 9.76 5.97 4.09
CA PHE A 78 8.84 4.91 3.73
C PHE A 78 8.18 5.14 2.38
N LEU A 79 7.94 4.05 1.65
CA LEU A 79 6.97 4.04 0.57
C LEU A 79 5.62 3.61 1.15
N LYS A 80 4.66 4.54 1.15
CA LYS A 80 3.28 4.27 1.56
C LYS A 80 2.46 3.89 0.33
N ILE A 81 1.97 2.66 0.29
CA ILE A 81 1.05 2.17 -0.76
C ILE A 81 -0.37 2.12 -0.19
N ILE A 82 -1.33 2.70 -0.91
CA ILE A 82 -2.75 2.62 -0.57
C ILE A 82 -3.39 1.50 -1.38
N LEU A 83 -3.92 0.51 -0.69
CA LEU A 83 -4.65 -0.61 -1.27
C LEU A 83 -6.14 -0.51 -0.93
N GLU A 84 -6.98 -0.86 -1.89
CA GLU A 84 -8.42 -1.03 -1.69
C GLU A 84 -8.79 -2.48 -1.99
N LYS A 85 -9.35 -3.16 -0.99
CA LYS A 85 -9.92 -4.50 -1.18
C LYS A 85 -11.33 -4.35 -1.74
N LYS A 86 -11.55 -4.88 -2.94
CA LYS A 86 -12.86 -5.05 -3.56
C LYS A 86 -13.26 -6.52 -3.46
N GLU A 87 -14.52 -6.83 -3.72
CA GLU A 87 -15.04 -8.21 -3.61
C GLU A 87 -14.18 -9.21 -4.39
N GLN A 88 -13.79 -8.86 -5.61
CA GLN A 88 -13.08 -9.76 -6.52
C GLN A 88 -11.61 -9.42 -6.75
N ARG A 89 -11.09 -8.30 -6.24
CA ARG A 89 -9.71 -7.87 -6.53
C ARG A 89 -9.12 -7.02 -5.42
N LEU A 90 -7.80 -6.98 -5.36
CA LEU A 90 -7.07 -6.00 -4.56
C LEU A 90 -6.49 -4.96 -5.52
N GLU A 91 -6.70 -3.68 -5.23
CA GLU A 91 -6.29 -2.61 -6.13
C GLU A 91 -5.35 -1.63 -5.44
N VAL A 92 -4.20 -1.39 -6.06
CA VAL A 92 -3.32 -0.28 -5.70
C VAL A 92 -3.95 1.02 -6.20
N ILE A 93 -4.41 1.85 -5.28
CA ILE A 93 -5.09 3.12 -5.61
C ILE A 93 -4.08 4.23 -5.86
N THR A 94 -3.04 4.30 -5.04
CA THR A 94 -1.98 5.32 -5.13
C THR A 94 -0.80 4.91 -4.25
N PHE A 95 0.32 5.60 -4.42
CA PHE A 95 1.46 5.48 -3.53
C PHE A 95 2.11 6.85 -3.31
N ILE A 96 2.76 7.02 -2.16
CA ILE A 96 3.35 8.28 -1.75
C ILE A 96 4.62 7.99 -0.94
N ASN A 97 5.68 8.76 -1.15
CA ASN A 97 6.82 8.75 -0.23
C ASN A 97 6.41 9.44 1.07
N ALA A 98 6.72 8.82 2.20
CA ALA A 98 6.40 9.33 3.52
C ALA A 98 7.66 9.32 4.39
N ASP A 99 7.96 10.46 5.01
CA ASP A 99 9.14 10.59 5.87
C ASP A 99 9.02 9.72 7.13
N SER A 100 7.79 9.50 7.60
CA SER A 100 7.49 8.70 8.78
C SER A 100 6.24 7.84 8.60
N MET A 101 6.22 6.72 9.34
CA MET A 101 5.01 5.95 9.58
C MET A 101 4.36 6.50 10.86
N PRO A 102 3.06 6.81 10.86
CA PRO A 102 2.38 7.20 12.09
C PRO A 102 2.54 6.08 13.12
N THR A 103 2.65 6.43 14.39
CA THR A 103 2.59 5.44 15.46
C THR A 103 1.20 4.80 15.40
N LEU A 104 1.13 3.64 14.75
CA LEU A 104 -0.02 2.77 14.76
C LEU A 104 -0.08 2.25 16.19
N GLY A 105 -0.76 3.01 17.05
CA GLY A 105 -0.89 2.70 18.45
C GLY A 105 -1.30 1.25 18.56
N LYS A 106 -0.57 0.48 19.38
CA LYS A 106 -1.02 -0.82 19.84
C LYS A 106 -2.40 -0.59 20.46
N LEU A 107 -3.46 -0.72 19.66
CA LEU A 107 -4.80 -0.99 20.15
C LEU A 107 -4.71 -2.42 20.66
N ARG A 108 -4.21 -2.51 21.90
CA ARG A 108 -4.38 -3.67 22.76
C ARG A 108 -5.85 -3.83 23.09
#